data_AF-A0A5N5LM74-F1
#
_entry.id   AF-A0A5N5LM74-F1
#
_cell.length_a   1.000
_cell.length_b   1.000
_cell.length_c   1.000
_cell.angle_alpha   90.00
_cell.angle_beta   90.00
_cell.angle_gamma   90.00
#
_symmetry.space_group_name_H-M   'P 1'
#
loop_
_entity.id
_entity.type
_entity.pdbx_description
1 polymer ?
#
loop_
_entity_poly.entity_id
_entity_poly.type
_entity_poly.pdbx_seq_one_letter_code
_entity_poly.pdbx_strand_id
1 'polypeptide(L)'
;MLSEFLHVPHRCEESPQDSAITRDINRTFPAHDYFKDTGGDGQDSLYKICKGQSFLAAVLLLHMPEEQAFSVLVKIMFDYGLRELFKQNFEDLHCKFFQLERLMQEYIPDLYSHFLSIGLEAHMYASQWFLTLFTAKFPLYMVFHIIDLLLCEGISVIFNVALALLKTSKDDLLQADFEGALKFFRVPVPKRYRSEENAKKLMELACSMKISQKKLKKYEKEYHTMREQQEQQEAPIERYERENRRLQEANMRLEQENDDLAHELVSSKISLRKDLDNAEEKADALNKELLITKQKLIDSEDEKRRLEDEAAQLKEMCRRELDKSESEIKKNGSIIGEYKQICSQLSERLEKQQMANRGELEKIRMKVEGCEKCSVLFSKEGRLKALRAPKELSEDEIDEEKEALQVQLREMELELAQTKLQLVEAECKIQDLDHHLALALNEVQAAKKTWFNRTLSSIKTVTGAQGKETT
;
A
#
# COMPACT_ATOMS: atom_id res chain seq x y z
N MET A 1 7.59 26.00 -35.05
CA MET A 1 7.01 25.89 -33.69
C MET A 1 5.92 24.81 -33.54
N LEU A 2 5.31 24.28 -34.62
CA LEU A 2 4.35 23.15 -34.58
C LEU A 2 4.82 21.90 -35.37
N SER A 3 6.09 21.86 -35.79
CA SER A 3 6.64 20.81 -36.65
C SER A 3 7.18 19.58 -35.91
N GLU A 4 7.39 19.66 -34.59
CA GLU A 4 7.90 18.53 -33.77
C GLU A 4 6.78 17.63 -33.21
N PHE A 5 5.52 17.90 -33.52
CA PHE A 5 4.35 17.24 -32.92
C PHE A 5 4.02 15.84 -33.47
N LEU A 6 4.86 15.30 -34.39
CA LEU A 6 4.50 14.12 -35.19
C LEU A 6 5.38 12.89 -35.00
N HIS A 7 6.29 12.86 -34.02
CA HIS A 7 6.82 11.58 -33.55
C HIS A 7 5.98 11.07 -32.38
N VAL A 8 5.16 10.06 -32.65
CA VAL A 8 4.61 9.17 -31.64
C VAL A 8 5.73 8.23 -31.22
N PRO A 9 6.21 8.30 -29.98
CA PRO A 9 6.49 7.09 -29.24
C PRO A 9 5.42 6.93 -28.17
N HIS A 10 4.95 5.69 -28.01
CA HIS A 10 4.08 5.22 -26.94
C HIS A 10 4.73 5.31 -25.53
N ARG A 11 5.57 6.32 -25.26
CA ARG A 11 6.26 6.50 -23.98
C ARG A 11 6.37 7.97 -23.62
N CYS A 12 6.19 8.23 -22.32
CA CYS A 12 6.52 9.46 -21.61
C CYS A 12 7.91 9.99 -22.01
N GLU A 13 7.99 10.80 -23.06
CA GLU A 13 9.02 11.80 -23.19
C GLU A 13 8.40 13.12 -22.73
N GLU A 14 9.04 13.77 -21.74
CA GLU A 14 8.66 15.07 -21.21
C GLU A 14 8.52 16.05 -22.38
N SER A 15 7.34 16.68 -22.50
CA SER A 15 7.15 17.67 -23.54
C SER A 15 7.92 18.92 -23.12
N PRO A 16 8.67 19.58 -24.01
CA PRO A 16 9.27 20.90 -23.73
C PRO A 16 8.22 22.00 -23.42
N GLN A 17 6.92 21.65 -23.43
CA GLN A 17 5.77 22.51 -23.21
C GLN A 17 4.91 22.07 -22.02
N ASP A 18 5.36 21.11 -21.20
CA ASP A 18 4.57 20.53 -20.09
C ASP A 18 4.05 21.61 -19.11
N SER A 19 4.83 22.66 -18.87
CA SER A 19 4.41 23.81 -18.04
C SER A 19 3.26 24.61 -18.67
N ALA A 20 3.28 24.83 -19.98
CA ALA A 20 2.23 25.53 -20.70
C ALA A 20 0.95 24.68 -20.81
N ILE A 21 1.10 23.38 -21.02
CA ILE A 21 0.01 22.41 -21.10
C ILE A 21 -0.74 22.32 -19.77
N THR A 22 -0.01 22.13 -18.68
CA THR A 22 -0.58 22.01 -17.32
C THR A 22 -1.36 23.26 -16.93
N ARG A 23 -0.81 24.45 -17.22
CA ARG A 23 -1.49 25.73 -16.99
C ARG A 23 -2.81 25.84 -17.77
N ASP A 24 -2.84 25.32 -18.98
CA ASP A 24 -4.00 25.38 -19.87
C ASP A 24 -5.09 24.38 -19.46
N ILE A 25 -4.72 23.19 -18.98
CA ILE A 25 -5.65 22.20 -18.43
C ILE A 25 -6.35 22.74 -17.18
N ASN A 26 -5.59 23.33 -16.24
CA ASN A 26 -6.14 23.86 -14.99
C ASN A 26 -7.22 24.94 -15.17
N ARG A 27 -7.25 25.60 -16.34
CA ARG A 27 -8.26 26.62 -16.69
C ARG A 27 -9.34 26.14 -17.65
N THR A 28 -9.28 24.89 -18.12
CA THR A 28 -10.23 24.34 -19.10
C THR A 28 -11.42 23.69 -18.41
N PHE A 29 -12.57 24.35 -18.52
CA PHE A 29 -13.85 23.93 -17.92
C PHE A 29 -13.71 23.43 -16.47
N PRO A 30 -13.05 24.19 -15.55
CA PRO A 30 -12.68 23.69 -14.22
C PRO A 30 -13.88 23.40 -13.30
N ALA A 31 -15.08 23.89 -13.66
CA ALA A 31 -16.32 23.64 -12.93
C ALA A 31 -17.15 22.48 -13.52
N HIS A 32 -16.70 21.86 -14.61
CA HIS A 32 -17.42 20.74 -15.24
C HIS A 32 -17.11 19.44 -14.50
N ASP A 33 -18.11 18.61 -14.24
CA ASP A 33 -17.97 17.39 -13.41
C ASP A 33 -16.87 16.44 -13.89
N TYR A 34 -16.63 16.37 -15.20
CA TYR A 34 -15.60 15.54 -15.79
C TYR A 34 -14.16 16.09 -15.65
N PHE A 35 -13.99 17.41 -15.46
CA PHE A 35 -12.67 18.08 -15.44
C PHE A 35 -12.34 18.75 -14.10
N LYS A 36 -13.26 18.75 -13.14
CA LYS A 36 -13.11 19.46 -11.85
C LYS A 36 -12.06 18.87 -10.93
N ASP A 37 -11.82 17.55 -11.02
CA ASP A 37 -10.91 16.85 -10.12
C ASP A 37 -9.47 16.89 -10.67
N THR A 38 -8.56 17.49 -9.91
CA THR A 38 -7.13 17.54 -10.27
C THR A 38 -6.53 16.14 -10.27
N GLY A 39 -5.95 15.72 -11.40
CA GLY A 39 -5.47 14.34 -11.58
C GLY A 39 -6.58 13.30 -11.70
N GLY A 40 -7.82 13.73 -11.98
CA GLY A 40 -8.90 12.83 -12.38
C GLY A 40 -8.79 12.41 -13.84
N ASP A 41 -9.48 11.33 -14.21
CA ASP A 41 -9.41 10.73 -15.56
C ASP A 41 -9.60 11.73 -16.70
N GLY A 42 -10.49 12.71 -16.53
CA GLY A 42 -10.74 13.74 -17.54
C GLY A 42 -9.56 14.69 -17.76
N GLN A 43 -8.85 15.09 -16.70
CA GLN A 43 -7.64 15.91 -16.84
C GLN A 43 -6.47 15.09 -17.39
N ASP A 44 -6.35 13.82 -16.99
CA ASP A 44 -5.30 12.91 -17.47
C ASP A 44 -5.45 12.61 -18.97
N SER A 45 -6.66 12.28 -19.43
CA SER A 45 -6.94 12.12 -20.86
C SER A 45 -6.72 13.43 -21.62
N LEU A 46 -7.07 14.58 -21.02
CA LEU A 46 -6.80 15.86 -21.64
C LEU A 46 -5.28 16.12 -21.76
N TYR A 47 -4.48 15.79 -20.75
CA TYR A 47 -3.02 15.89 -20.77
C TYR A 47 -2.40 15.06 -21.89
N LYS A 48 -2.87 13.83 -22.08
CA LYS A 48 -2.40 12.94 -23.15
C LYS A 48 -2.71 13.47 -24.55
N ILE A 49 -3.89 14.08 -24.73
CA ILE A 49 -4.33 14.63 -26.02
C ILE A 49 -3.70 16.01 -26.29
N CYS A 50 -3.56 16.85 -25.25
CA CYS A 50 -3.26 18.26 -25.42
C CYS A 50 -1.81 18.63 -25.20
N LYS A 51 -1.10 18.80 -26.31
CA LYS A 51 0.07 19.67 -26.39
C LYS A 51 -0.28 21.06 -26.98
N GLY A 52 -1.28 21.77 -26.43
CA GLY A 52 -1.49 23.21 -26.73
C GLY A 52 -2.88 23.72 -27.15
N GLN A 53 -3.96 22.90 -27.16
CA GLN A 53 -5.35 23.40 -27.37
C GLN A 53 -6.37 22.72 -26.43
N SER A 54 -6.23 22.95 -25.13
CA SER A 54 -7.00 22.26 -24.08
C SER A 54 -8.53 22.37 -24.24
N PHE A 55 -9.06 23.53 -24.61
CA PHE A 55 -10.51 23.73 -24.70
C PHE A 55 -11.18 22.94 -25.84
N LEU A 56 -10.57 22.89 -27.03
CA LEU A 56 -11.13 22.15 -28.16
C LEU A 56 -11.05 20.64 -27.92
N ALA A 57 -9.92 20.15 -27.42
CA ALA A 57 -9.78 18.75 -27.07
C ALA A 57 -10.77 18.32 -25.97
N ALA A 58 -10.98 19.16 -24.96
CA ALA A 58 -11.97 18.89 -23.91
C ALA A 58 -13.39 18.78 -24.47
N VAL A 59 -13.79 19.65 -25.40
CA VAL A 59 -15.10 19.58 -26.06
C VAL A 59 -15.29 18.27 -26.82
N LEU A 60 -14.26 17.80 -27.53
CA LEU A 60 -14.29 16.52 -28.22
C LEU A 60 -14.38 15.35 -27.23
N LEU A 61 -13.57 15.39 -26.17
CA LEU A 61 -13.48 14.33 -25.15
C LEU A 61 -14.80 14.15 -24.36
N LEU A 62 -15.64 15.20 -24.27
CA LEU A 62 -16.98 15.08 -23.70
C LEU A 62 -17.94 14.23 -24.55
N HIS A 63 -17.62 13.96 -25.82
CA HIS A 63 -18.51 13.27 -26.77
C HIS A 63 -17.92 11.98 -27.35
N MET A 64 -16.63 11.72 -27.16
CA MET A 64 -15.98 10.54 -27.71
C MET A 64 -14.77 10.11 -26.87
N PRO A 65 -14.36 8.83 -26.94
CA PRO A 65 -13.17 8.31 -26.27
C PRO A 65 -11.88 9.04 -26.69
N GLU A 66 -10.86 8.97 -25.83
CA GLU A 66 -9.57 9.66 -25.98
C GLU A 66 -8.94 9.53 -27.38
N GLU A 67 -8.83 8.31 -27.91
CA GLU A 67 -8.24 8.04 -29.23
C GLU A 67 -9.04 8.68 -30.39
N GLN A 68 -10.37 8.65 -30.28
CA GLN A 68 -11.25 9.26 -31.28
C GLN A 68 -11.18 10.79 -31.21
N ALA A 69 -11.14 11.35 -29.99
CA ALA A 69 -11.01 12.78 -29.76
C ALA A 69 -9.69 13.31 -30.35
N PHE A 70 -8.59 12.59 -30.14
CA PHE A 70 -7.31 12.90 -30.78
C PHE A 70 -7.41 12.84 -32.32
N SER A 71 -8.01 11.78 -32.86
CA SER A 71 -8.18 11.61 -34.31
C SER A 71 -8.97 12.76 -34.94
N VAL A 72 -10.08 13.17 -34.32
CA VAL A 72 -10.90 14.30 -34.78
C VAL A 72 -10.16 15.63 -34.60
N LEU A 73 -9.42 15.81 -33.50
CA LEU A 73 -8.60 17.01 -33.30
C LEU A 73 -7.55 17.17 -34.40
N VAL A 74 -6.86 16.10 -34.78
CA VAL A 74 -5.90 16.10 -35.90
C VAL A 74 -6.61 16.50 -37.20
N LYS A 75 -7.82 15.97 -37.47
CA LYS A 75 -8.60 16.36 -38.63
C LYS A 75 -8.96 17.85 -38.62
N ILE A 76 -9.42 18.39 -37.50
CA ILE A 76 -9.73 19.83 -37.37
C ILE A 76 -8.47 20.69 -37.60
N MET A 77 -7.34 20.26 -37.05
CA MET A 77 -6.08 20.98 -37.18
C MET A 77 -5.54 20.99 -38.61
N PHE A 78 -5.52 19.83 -39.29
CA PHE A 78 -4.88 19.67 -40.59
C PHE A 78 -5.85 19.79 -41.76
N ASP A 79 -6.95 19.04 -41.75
CA ASP A 79 -7.88 18.94 -42.88
C ASP A 79 -8.83 20.14 -42.93
N TYR A 80 -9.29 20.63 -41.77
CA TYR A 80 -10.10 21.86 -41.68
C TYR A 80 -9.24 23.13 -41.59
N GLY A 81 -7.92 22.99 -41.50
CA GLY A 81 -6.97 24.10 -41.61
C GLY A 81 -6.88 25.02 -40.38
N LEU A 82 -7.36 24.61 -39.20
CA LEU A 82 -7.24 25.43 -37.99
C LEU A 82 -5.77 25.77 -37.66
N ARG A 83 -4.84 24.85 -37.94
CA ARG A 83 -3.41 25.05 -37.70
C ARG A 83 -2.79 26.19 -38.50
N GLU A 84 -3.36 26.51 -39.67
CA GLU A 84 -2.81 27.54 -40.56
C GLU A 84 -2.88 28.92 -39.88
N LEU A 85 -3.90 29.14 -39.05
CA LEU A 85 -4.06 30.38 -38.27
C LEU A 85 -2.91 30.63 -37.28
N PHE A 86 -2.14 29.62 -36.89
CA PHE A 86 -1.03 29.72 -35.93
C PHE A 86 0.34 29.86 -36.60
N LYS A 87 0.41 29.76 -37.94
CA LYS A 87 1.68 29.84 -38.66
C LYS A 87 2.10 31.27 -38.95
N GLN A 88 3.38 31.46 -39.29
CA GLN A 88 3.92 32.71 -39.85
C GLN A 88 3.50 33.96 -39.07
N ASN A 89 3.63 33.93 -37.74
CA ASN A 89 3.20 35.04 -36.87
C ASN A 89 1.72 35.44 -37.06
N PHE A 90 0.84 34.45 -37.24
CA PHE A 90 -0.61 34.62 -37.36
C PHE A 90 -1.08 35.34 -38.64
N GLU A 91 -0.31 35.29 -39.74
CA GLU A 91 -0.66 35.96 -41.00
C GLU A 91 -2.05 35.55 -41.52
N ASP A 92 -2.37 34.25 -41.51
CA ASP A 92 -3.69 33.76 -41.93
C ASP A 92 -4.82 34.24 -41.01
N LEU A 93 -4.55 34.41 -39.71
CA LEU A 93 -5.51 34.96 -38.75
C LEU A 93 -5.76 36.45 -39.03
N HIS A 94 -4.72 37.22 -39.33
CA HIS A 94 -4.85 38.62 -39.75
C HIS A 94 -5.67 38.75 -41.04
N CYS A 95 -5.48 37.82 -41.99
CA CYS A 95 -6.36 37.70 -43.15
C CYS A 95 -7.82 37.45 -42.74
N LYS A 96 -8.09 36.56 -41.76
CA LYS A 96 -9.46 36.34 -41.27
C LYS A 96 -10.06 37.59 -40.63
N PHE A 97 -9.29 38.39 -39.89
CA PHE A 97 -9.76 39.66 -39.35
C PHE A 97 -10.18 40.64 -40.45
N PHE A 98 -9.34 40.79 -41.48
CA PHE A 98 -9.68 41.62 -42.63
C PHE A 98 -10.97 41.15 -43.31
N GLN A 99 -11.12 39.83 -43.53
CA GLN A 99 -12.33 39.24 -44.09
C GLN A 99 -13.56 39.54 -43.23
N LEU A 100 -13.46 39.41 -41.90
CA LEU A 100 -14.55 39.72 -40.97
C LEU A 100 -14.94 41.20 -41.05
N GLU A 101 -13.97 42.11 -41.08
CA GLU A 101 -14.23 43.56 -41.20
C GLU A 101 -14.88 43.93 -42.54
N ARG A 102 -14.45 43.31 -43.66
CA ARG A 102 -15.13 43.49 -44.96
C ARG A 102 -16.57 42.97 -44.93
N LEU A 103 -16.80 41.84 -44.27
CA LEU A 103 -18.15 41.30 -44.08
C LEU A 103 -19.00 42.21 -43.18
N MET A 104 -18.43 42.79 -42.12
CA MET A 104 -19.13 43.77 -41.27
C MET A 104 -19.50 45.01 -42.07
N GLN A 105 -18.58 45.53 -42.88
CA GLN A 105 -18.83 46.67 -43.76
C GLN A 105 -20.02 46.42 -44.69
N GLU A 106 -20.20 45.19 -45.18
CA GLU A 106 -21.29 44.85 -46.09
C GLU A 106 -22.62 44.55 -45.36
N TYR A 107 -22.59 43.78 -44.26
CA TYR A 107 -23.79 43.25 -43.62
C TYR A 107 -24.26 44.05 -42.39
N ILE A 108 -23.38 44.82 -41.76
CA ILE A 108 -23.64 45.62 -40.56
C ILE A 108 -22.87 46.96 -40.65
N PRO A 109 -23.10 47.77 -41.71
CA PRO A 109 -22.25 48.91 -42.06
C PRO A 109 -22.16 49.98 -40.98
N ASP A 110 -23.24 50.21 -40.23
CA ASP A 110 -23.28 51.18 -39.15
C ASP A 110 -22.43 50.76 -37.94
N LEU A 111 -22.45 49.47 -37.58
CA LEU A 111 -21.56 48.94 -36.55
C LEU A 111 -20.09 49.00 -37.01
N TYR A 112 -19.82 48.70 -38.27
CA TYR A 112 -18.48 48.84 -38.84
C TYR A 112 -17.96 50.28 -38.76
N SER A 113 -18.77 51.26 -39.18
CA SER A 113 -18.42 52.68 -39.07
C SER A 113 -18.21 53.13 -37.63
N HIS A 114 -19.02 52.62 -36.70
CA HIS A 114 -18.84 52.91 -35.27
C HIS A 114 -17.49 52.38 -34.76
N PHE A 115 -17.15 51.12 -35.07
CA PHE A 115 -15.89 50.49 -34.69
C PHE A 115 -14.67 51.25 -35.23
N LEU A 116 -14.74 51.71 -36.49
CA LEU A 116 -13.71 52.60 -37.03
C LEU A 116 -13.60 53.91 -36.25
N SER A 117 -14.72 54.52 -35.86
CA SER A 117 -14.71 55.82 -35.17
C SER A 117 -14.11 55.75 -33.76
N ILE A 118 -14.27 54.61 -33.07
CA ILE A 118 -13.70 54.36 -31.74
C ILE A 118 -12.33 53.65 -31.78
N GLY A 119 -11.79 53.35 -32.97
CA GLY A 119 -10.51 52.67 -33.14
C GLY A 119 -10.50 51.21 -32.68
N LEU A 120 -11.63 50.50 -32.80
CA LEU A 120 -11.77 49.10 -32.40
C LEU A 120 -11.57 48.16 -33.60
N GLU A 121 -10.51 47.38 -33.57
CA GLU A 121 -10.16 46.43 -34.63
C GLU A 121 -10.54 44.99 -34.28
N ALA A 122 -10.76 44.15 -35.30
CA ALA A 122 -11.19 42.76 -35.12
C ALA A 122 -10.24 41.91 -34.27
N HIS A 123 -8.92 42.15 -34.35
CA HIS A 123 -7.93 41.39 -33.56
C HIS A 123 -8.14 41.52 -32.04
N MET A 124 -8.71 42.65 -31.59
CA MET A 124 -8.89 42.96 -30.17
C MET A 124 -10.00 42.14 -29.50
N TYR A 125 -10.98 41.65 -30.27
CA TYR A 125 -12.13 40.89 -29.72
C TYR A 125 -12.34 39.52 -30.36
N ALA A 126 -11.94 39.31 -31.62
CA ALA A 126 -12.24 38.09 -32.37
C ALA A 126 -11.12 37.03 -32.35
N SER A 127 -9.92 37.35 -31.84
CA SER A 127 -8.78 36.41 -31.83
C SER A 127 -9.14 35.03 -31.27
N GLN A 128 -9.80 34.99 -30.10
CA GLN A 128 -10.21 33.72 -29.48
C GLN A 128 -11.34 33.02 -30.23
N TRP A 129 -12.19 33.76 -30.95
CA TRP A 129 -13.29 33.17 -31.72
C TRP A 129 -12.74 32.26 -32.81
N PHE A 130 -11.72 32.72 -33.53
CA PHE A 130 -11.06 31.95 -34.59
C PHE A 130 -10.10 30.89 -34.02
N LEU A 131 -9.19 31.27 -33.11
CA LEU A 131 -8.14 30.36 -32.64
C LEU A 131 -8.67 29.21 -31.78
N THR A 132 -9.79 29.42 -31.09
CA THR A 132 -10.35 28.40 -30.16
C THR A 132 -11.70 27.88 -30.65
N LEU A 133 -12.19 28.31 -31.82
CA LEU A 133 -13.52 27.95 -32.32
C LEU A 133 -14.61 28.23 -31.28
N PHE A 134 -14.50 29.37 -30.59
CA PHE A 134 -15.37 29.83 -29.47
C PHE A 134 -15.31 29.00 -28.17
N THR A 135 -14.56 27.89 -28.11
CA THR A 135 -14.53 26.95 -26.98
C THR A 135 -14.01 27.58 -25.67
N ALA A 136 -13.19 28.62 -25.73
CA ALA A 136 -12.54 29.19 -24.54
C ALA A 136 -13.45 30.08 -23.65
N LYS A 137 -14.52 30.66 -24.22
CA LYS A 137 -15.33 31.68 -23.52
C LYS A 137 -16.83 31.42 -23.56
N PHE A 138 -17.32 30.69 -24.56
CA PHE A 138 -18.75 30.50 -24.76
C PHE A 138 -19.28 29.24 -24.06
N PRO A 139 -20.56 29.20 -23.68
CA PRO A 139 -21.17 28.04 -23.03
C PRO A 139 -21.12 26.79 -23.91
N LEU A 140 -20.89 25.63 -23.28
CA LEU A 140 -20.72 24.33 -23.95
C LEU A 140 -21.84 24.01 -24.94
N TYR A 141 -23.11 24.23 -24.55
CA TYR A 141 -24.27 24.01 -25.41
C TYR A 141 -24.17 24.72 -26.76
N MET A 142 -23.76 26.00 -26.76
CA MET A 142 -23.56 26.76 -27.98
C MET A 142 -22.34 26.26 -28.76
N VAL A 143 -21.26 25.95 -28.05
CA VAL A 143 -20.01 25.47 -28.66
C VAL A 143 -20.23 24.14 -29.39
N PHE A 144 -21.02 23.23 -28.86
CA PHE A 144 -21.33 21.94 -29.52
C PHE A 144 -21.98 22.15 -30.89
N HIS A 145 -22.96 23.04 -30.97
CA HIS A 145 -23.57 23.40 -32.26
C HIS A 145 -22.59 24.06 -33.25
N ILE A 146 -21.63 24.85 -32.75
CA ILE A 146 -20.58 25.43 -33.60
C ILE A 146 -19.69 24.32 -34.17
N ILE A 147 -19.32 23.33 -33.35
CA ILE A 147 -18.51 22.19 -33.79
C ILE A 147 -19.29 21.33 -34.80
N ASP A 148 -20.59 21.08 -34.57
CA ASP A 148 -21.45 20.37 -35.53
C ASP A 148 -21.42 21.04 -36.92
N LEU A 149 -21.65 22.35 -36.95
CA LEU A 149 -21.64 23.12 -38.20
C LEU A 149 -20.24 23.18 -38.83
N LEU A 150 -19.19 23.35 -38.01
CA LEU A 150 -17.82 23.37 -38.51
C LEU A 150 -17.42 22.05 -39.16
N LEU A 151 -17.77 20.92 -38.55
CA LEU A 151 -17.47 19.60 -39.10
C LEU A 151 -18.28 19.33 -40.37
N CYS A 152 -19.50 19.85 -40.47
CA CYS A 152 -20.38 19.67 -41.63
C CYS A 152 -20.02 20.59 -42.81
N GLU A 153 -19.86 21.89 -42.56
CA GLU A 153 -19.73 22.93 -43.61
C GLU A 153 -18.32 23.50 -43.75
N GLY A 154 -17.44 23.25 -42.77
CA GLY A 154 -16.05 23.70 -42.77
C GLY A 154 -15.78 24.95 -41.91
N ILE A 155 -14.50 25.32 -41.82
CA ILE A 155 -14.01 26.38 -40.92
C ILE A 155 -14.60 27.78 -41.22
N SER A 156 -15.17 28.00 -42.41
CA SER A 156 -15.80 29.28 -42.76
C SER A 156 -17.02 29.61 -41.91
N VAL A 157 -17.66 28.62 -41.28
CA VAL A 157 -18.80 28.82 -40.35
C VAL A 157 -18.44 29.79 -39.22
N ILE A 158 -17.17 29.89 -38.84
CA ILE A 158 -16.72 30.84 -37.82
C ILE A 158 -17.07 32.29 -38.20
N PHE A 159 -17.05 32.64 -39.49
CA PHE A 159 -17.52 33.95 -39.96
C PHE A 159 -19.02 34.14 -39.77
N ASN A 160 -19.82 33.11 -40.06
CA ASN A 160 -21.26 33.14 -39.88
C ASN A 160 -21.63 33.39 -38.42
N VAL A 161 -20.99 32.66 -37.50
CA VAL A 161 -21.22 32.80 -36.06
C VAL A 161 -20.73 34.16 -35.56
N ALA A 162 -19.55 34.62 -35.99
CA ALA A 162 -19.02 35.94 -35.63
C ALA A 162 -19.94 37.08 -36.08
N LEU A 163 -20.42 37.06 -37.32
CA LEU A 163 -21.36 38.07 -37.81
C LEU A 163 -22.72 37.98 -37.11
N ALA A 164 -23.22 36.78 -36.83
CA ALA A 164 -24.48 36.61 -36.09
C ALA A 164 -24.37 37.18 -34.67
N LEU A 165 -23.23 36.98 -34.00
CA LEU A 165 -22.94 37.56 -32.68
C LEU A 165 -22.95 39.09 -32.71
N LEU A 166 -22.24 39.67 -33.69
CA LEU A 166 -22.15 41.12 -33.89
C LEU A 166 -23.52 41.71 -34.22
N LYS A 167 -24.29 41.06 -35.11
CA LYS A 167 -25.62 41.51 -35.52
C LYS A 167 -26.62 41.48 -34.38
N THR A 168 -26.58 40.44 -33.54
CA THR A 168 -27.47 40.28 -32.37
C THR A 168 -27.13 41.26 -31.25
N SER A 169 -25.88 41.73 -31.21
CA SER A 169 -25.36 42.64 -30.17
C SER A 169 -25.21 44.08 -30.64
N LYS A 170 -25.67 44.38 -31.86
CA LYS A 170 -25.40 45.63 -32.55
C LYS A 170 -25.84 46.86 -31.77
N ASP A 171 -27.07 46.87 -31.27
CA ASP A 171 -27.65 48.07 -30.62
C ASP A 171 -26.92 48.39 -29.31
N ASP A 172 -26.50 47.36 -28.56
CA ASP A 172 -25.68 47.52 -27.35
C ASP A 172 -24.28 48.07 -27.69
N LEU A 173 -23.67 47.57 -28.77
CA LEU A 173 -22.32 47.95 -29.20
C LEU A 173 -22.27 49.36 -29.80
N LEU A 174 -23.33 49.81 -30.47
CA LEU A 174 -23.42 51.18 -31.01
C LEU A 174 -23.44 52.26 -29.92
N GLN A 175 -23.84 51.91 -28.70
CA GLN A 175 -23.86 52.82 -27.56
C GLN A 175 -22.57 52.77 -26.74
N ALA A 176 -21.68 51.82 -27.02
CA ALA A 176 -20.47 51.61 -26.26
C ALA A 176 -19.29 52.42 -26.84
N ASP A 177 -18.45 52.94 -25.95
CA ASP A 177 -17.12 53.43 -26.30
C ASP A 177 -16.12 52.26 -26.44
N PHE A 178 -14.85 52.56 -26.70
CA PHE A 178 -13.81 51.56 -26.88
C PHE A 178 -13.71 50.55 -25.71
N GLU A 179 -13.64 51.05 -24.47
CA GLU A 179 -13.56 50.20 -23.28
C GLU A 179 -14.86 49.42 -23.04
N GLY A 180 -16.00 50.09 -23.21
CA GLY A 180 -17.32 49.51 -23.09
C GLY A 180 -17.51 48.33 -24.05
N ALA A 181 -17.09 48.47 -25.30
CA ALA A 181 -17.18 47.41 -26.30
C ALA A 181 -16.33 46.19 -25.93
N LEU A 182 -15.07 46.39 -25.52
CA LEU A 182 -14.20 45.30 -25.07
C LEU A 182 -14.76 44.58 -23.84
N LYS A 183 -15.29 45.33 -22.87
CA LYS A 183 -15.96 44.77 -21.70
C LYS A 183 -17.21 43.98 -22.10
N PHE A 184 -17.97 44.47 -23.07
CA PHE A 184 -19.18 43.85 -23.59
C PHE A 184 -18.90 42.48 -24.23
N PHE A 185 -17.87 42.40 -25.08
CA PHE A 185 -17.43 41.13 -25.67
C PHE A 185 -16.93 40.12 -24.63
N ARG A 186 -16.27 40.59 -23.59
CA ARG A 186 -15.67 39.70 -22.56
C ARG A 186 -16.70 39.08 -21.62
N VAL A 187 -17.76 39.82 -21.25
CA VAL A 187 -18.66 39.42 -20.15
C VAL A 187 -20.13 39.27 -20.58
N PRO A 188 -20.84 40.32 -21.05
CA PRO A 188 -22.21 40.20 -21.54
C PRO A 188 -22.41 39.17 -22.67
N VAL A 189 -21.57 39.21 -23.71
CA VAL A 189 -21.79 38.39 -24.92
C VAL A 189 -21.81 36.89 -24.59
N PRO A 190 -20.80 36.29 -23.92
CA PRO A 190 -20.85 34.86 -23.61
C PRO A 190 -21.97 34.50 -22.61
N LYS A 191 -22.29 35.41 -21.67
CA LYS A 191 -23.35 35.18 -20.67
C LYS A 191 -24.74 35.05 -21.32
N ARG A 192 -25.02 35.81 -22.38
CA ARG A 192 -26.30 35.80 -23.10
C ARG A 192 -26.64 34.42 -23.67
N TYR A 193 -25.63 33.65 -24.09
CA TYR A 193 -25.81 32.34 -24.73
C TYR A 193 -25.72 31.16 -23.76
N ARG A 194 -25.81 31.42 -22.45
CA ARG A 194 -26.07 30.35 -21.45
C ARG A 194 -27.50 29.81 -21.56
N SER A 195 -28.42 30.62 -22.09
CA SER A 195 -29.76 30.18 -22.47
C SER A 195 -29.71 29.41 -23.77
N GLU A 196 -30.18 28.16 -23.77
CA GLU A 196 -30.27 27.32 -24.98
C GLU A 196 -31.13 27.99 -26.06
N GLU A 197 -32.20 28.69 -25.69
CA GLU A 197 -33.05 29.40 -26.65
C GLU A 197 -32.28 30.49 -27.40
N ASN A 198 -31.44 31.25 -26.68
CA ASN A 198 -30.60 32.26 -27.30
C ASN A 198 -29.52 31.64 -28.19
N ALA A 199 -28.93 30.53 -27.77
CA ALA A 199 -27.95 29.80 -28.57
C ALA A 199 -28.58 29.27 -29.87
N LYS A 200 -29.77 28.66 -29.81
CA LYS A 200 -30.51 28.19 -31.00
C LYS A 200 -30.82 29.33 -31.97
N LYS A 201 -31.38 30.44 -31.47
CA LYS A 201 -31.65 31.63 -32.31
C LYS A 201 -30.39 32.18 -32.97
N LEU A 202 -29.26 32.16 -32.25
CA LEU A 202 -27.98 32.57 -32.82
C LEU A 202 -27.51 31.63 -33.94
N MET A 203 -27.62 30.32 -33.74
CA MET A 203 -27.24 29.33 -34.76
C MET A 203 -28.15 29.42 -35.99
N GLU A 204 -29.46 29.57 -35.80
CA GLU A 204 -30.41 29.83 -36.90
C GLU A 204 -30.04 31.08 -37.70
N LEU A 205 -29.71 32.17 -36.99
CA LEU A 205 -29.24 33.40 -37.63
C LEU A 205 -27.94 33.14 -38.40
N ALA A 206 -26.94 32.48 -37.79
CA ALA A 206 -25.67 32.17 -38.43
C ALA A 206 -25.84 31.35 -39.72
N CYS A 207 -26.67 30.31 -39.70
CA CYS A 207 -26.98 29.49 -40.88
C CYS A 207 -27.73 30.29 -41.96
N SER A 208 -28.54 31.28 -41.58
CA SER A 208 -29.22 32.16 -42.54
C SER A 208 -28.27 33.14 -43.25
N MET A 209 -27.09 33.42 -42.67
CA MET A 209 -26.11 34.34 -43.26
C MET A 209 -25.39 33.68 -44.44
N LYS A 210 -25.72 34.07 -45.67
CA LYS A 210 -25.12 33.50 -46.88
C LYS A 210 -23.75 34.11 -47.17
N ILE A 211 -22.71 33.60 -46.50
CA ILE A 211 -21.32 33.93 -46.79
C ILE A 211 -20.77 32.93 -47.81
N SER A 212 -20.61 33.35 -49.07
CA SER A 212 -20.10 32.45 -50.10
C SER A 212 -18.58 32.32 -50.02
N GLN A 213 -18.07 31.11 -50.30
CA GLN A 213 -16.62 30.86 -50.42
C GLN A 213 -15.95 31.78 -51.45
N LYS A 214 -16.66 32.12 -52.53
CA LYS A 214 -16.17 33.05 -53.55
C LYS A 214 -15.92 34.45 -52.96
N LYS A 215 -16.77 34.90 -52.04
CA LYS A 215 -16.63 36.20 -51.36
C LYS A 215 -15.43 36.19 -50.41
N LEU A 216 -15.29 35.15 -49.58
CA LEU A 216 -14.12 35.01 -48.69
C LEU A 216 -12.81 35.00 -49.49
N LYS A 217 -12.74 34.21 -50.57
CA LYS A 217 -11.57 34.18 -51.47
C LYS A 217 -11.29 35.52 -52.15
N LYS A 218 -12.32 36.33 -52.41
CA LYS A 218 -12.14 37.70 -52.94
C LYS A 218 -11.43 38.58 -51.91
N TYR A 219 -11.92 38.61 -50.67
CA TYR A 219 -11.33 39.40 -49.59
C TYR A 219 -9.94 38.91 -49.19
N GLU A 220 -9.67 37.61 -49.27
CA GLU A 220 -8.32 37.04 -49.08
C GLU A 220 -7.33 37.59 -50.12
N LYS A 221 -7.72 37.62 -51.39
CA LYS A 221 -6.88 38.23 -52.45
C LYS A 221 -6.65 39.72 -52.21
N GLU A 222 -7.69 40.46 -51.83
CA GLU A 222 -7.58 41.88 -51.49
C GLU A 222 -6.60 42.11 -50.33
N TYR A 223 -6.66 41.28 -49.29
CA TYR A 223 -5.73 41.32 -48.16
C TYR A 223 -4.29 41.11 -48.62
N HIS A 224 -4.00 40.04 -49.37
CA HIS A 224 -2.65 39.77 -49.84
C HIS A 224 -2.12 40.87 -50.76
N THR A 225 -2.93 41.38 -51.69
CA THR A 225 -2.54 42.52 -52.54
C THR A 225 -2.25 43.77 -51.71
N MET A 226 -3.06 44.07 -50.70
CA MET A 226 -2.82 45.19 -49.78
C MET A 226 -1.50 45.02 -49.00
N ARG A 227 -1.23 43.81 -48.49
CA ARG A 227 -0.01 43.49 -47.74
C ARG A 227 1.24 43.59 -48.62
N GLU A 228 1.19 43.04 -49.84
CA GLU A 228 2.27 43.16 -50.81
C GLU A 228 2.56 44.62 -51.17
N GLN A 229 1.53 45.44 -51.36
CA GLN A 229 1.70 46.88 -51.62
C GLN A 229 2.31 47.62 -50.43
N GLN A 230 1.90 47.30 -49.20
CA GLN A 230 2.50 47.86 -47.99
C GLN A 230 3.98 47.47 -47.87
N GLU A 231 4.32 46.21 -48.15
CA GLU A 231 5.71 45.75 -48.16
C GLU A 231 6.56 46.41 -49.25
N GLN A 232 5.97 46.71 -50.42
CA GLN A 232 6.65 47.39 -51.52
C GLN A 232 6.82 48.90 -51.29
N GLN A 233 5.93 49.53 -50.52
CA GLN A 233 6.03 50.94 -50.14
C GLN A 233 7.01 51.19 -48.99
N GLU A 234 7.27 50.16 -48.16
CA GLU A 234 8.26 50.25 -47.10
C GLU A 234 9.67 50.27 -47.71
N ALA A 235 10.48 51.29 -47.38
CA ALA A 235 11.81 51.45 -47.96
C ALA A 235 12.65 50.19 -47.64
N PRO A 236 13.28 49.54 -48.64
CA PRO A 236 13.99 48.27 -48.43
C PRO A 236 15.01 48.33 -47.28
N ILE A 237 15.65 49.48 -47.10
CA ILE A 237 16.62 49.74 -46.03
C ILE A 237 15.97 49.73 -44.65
N GLU A 238 14.82 50.39 -44.46
CA GLU A 238 14.12 50.42 -43.18
C GLU A 238 13.58 49.05 -42.78
N ARG A 239 13.13 48.26 -43.77
CA ARG A 239 12.74 46.86 -43.58
C ARG A 239 13.93 46.03 -43.11
N TYR A 240 15.07 46.10 -43.80
CA TYR A 240 16.27 45.36 -43.40
C TYR A 240 16.82 45.79 -42.05
N GLU A 241 16.79 47.09 -41.72
CA GLU A 241 17.21 47.58 -40.41
C GLU A 241 16.30 47.09 -39.28
N ARG A 242 14.97 47.09 -39.49
CA ARG A 242 14.02 46.56 -38.51
C ARG A 242 14.20 45.06 -38.31
N GLU A 243 14.39 44.33 -39.40
CA GLU A 243 14.62 42.88 -39.34
C GLU A 243 15.96 42.56 -38.67
N ASN A 244 17.03 43.33 -38.97
CA ASN A 244 18.33 43.15 -38.35
C ASN A 244 18.27 43.46 -36.84
N ARG A 245 17.53 44.50 -36.42
CA ARG A 245 17.26 44.76 -35.00
C ARG A 245 16.51 43.60 -34.33
N ARG A 246 15.45 43.07 -34.97
CA ARG A 246 14.72 41.90 -34.46
C ARG A 246 15.61 40.66 -34.33
N LEU A 247 16.43 40.40 -35.34
CA LEU A 247 17.36 39.25 -35.32
C LEU A 247 18.42 39.42 -34.22
N GLN A 248 18.94 40.63 -34.02
CA GLN A 248 19.87 40.91 -32.92
C GLN A 248 19.22 40.72 -31.54
N GLU A 249 18.00 41.22 -31.35
CA GLU A 249 17.24 41.01 -30.11
C GLU A 249 16.93 39.53 -29.86
N ALA A 250 16.54 38.79 -30.91
CA ALA A 250 16.30 37.36 -30.82
C ALA A 250 17.58 36.59 -30.49
N ASN A 251 18.71 36.97 -31.07
CA ASN A 251 19.99 36.33 -30.81
C ASN A 251 20.45 36.57 -29.37
N MET A 252 20.33 37.80 -28.85
CA MET A 252 20.60 38.09 -27.43
C MET A 252 19.71 37.28 -26.48
N ARG A 253 18.42 37.10 -26.81
CA ARG A 253 17.53 36.26 -26.00
C ARG A 253 17.96 34.79 -26.02
N LEU A 254 18.29 34.25 -27.18
CA LEU A 254 18.74 32.87 -27.33
C LEU A 254 20.08 32.63 -26.61
N GLU A 255 21.00 33.60 -26.64
CA GLU A 255 22.24 33.54 -25.87
C GLU A 255 21.94 33.49 -24.36
N GLN A 256 21.02 34.32 -23.87
CA GLN A 256 20.64 34.32 -22.47
C GLN A 256 19.92 33.03 -22.03
N GLU A 257 19.00 32.50 -22.85
CA GLU A 257 18.37 31.20 -22.61
C GLU A 257 19.41 30.07 -22.58
N ASN A 258 20.41 30.11 -23.46
CA ASN A 258 21.48 29.13 -23.49
C ASN A 258 22.36 29.22 -22.23
N ASP A 259 22.65 30.43 -21.75
CA ASP A 259 23.37 30.65 -20.50
C ASP A 259 22.58 30.14 -19.28
N ASP A 260 21.27 30.40 -19.24
CA ASP A 260 20.38 29.92 -18.17
C ASP A 260 20.30 28.38 -18.18
N LEU A 261 20.12 27.77 -19.36
CA LEU A 261 20.12 26.31 -19.51
C LEU A 261 21.46 25.69 -19.12
N ALA A 262 22.58 26.32 -19.48
CA ALA A 262 23.90 25.87 -19.07
C ALA A 262 24.05 25.93 -17.53
N HIS A 263 23.53 26.98 -16.90
CA HIS A 263 23.54 27.12 -15.45
C HIS A 263 22.69 26.05 -14.76
N GLU A 264 21.47 25.80 -15.24
CA GLU A 264 20.60 24.74 -14.74
C GLU A 264 21.23 23.36 -14.89
N LEU A 265 21.83 23.07 -16.05
CA LEU A 265 22.51 21.80 -16.32
C LEU A 265 23.67 21.57 -15.35
N VAL A 266 24.48 22.59 -15.09
CA VAL A 266 25.59 22.52 -14.13
C VAL A 266 25.06 22.32 -12.71
N SER A 267 24.03 23.07 -12.31
CA SER A 267 23.40 22.95 -10.99
C SER A 267 22.82 21.54 -10.75
N SER A 268 22.06 21.04 -11.73
CA SER A 268 21.51 19.68 -11.71
C SER A 268 22.60 18.62 -11.62
N LYS A 269 23.68 18.76 -12.41
CA LYS A 269 24.84 17.86 -12.34
C LYS A 269 25.50 17.85 -10.96
N ILE A 270 25.63 18.99 -10.30
CA ILE A 270 26.17 19.09 -8.93
C ILE A 270 25.24 18.38 -7.94
N SER A 271 23.93 18.60 -8.04
CA SER A 271 22.94 17.92 -7.18
C SER A 271 22.98 16.41 -7.34
N LEU A 272 22.96 15.92 -8.59
CA LEU A 272 23.03 14.49 -8.89
C LEU A 272 24.32 13.87 -8.38
N ARG A 273 25.45 14.59 -8.45
CA ARG A 273 26.72 14.12 -7.90
C ARG A 273 26.63 13.96 -6.38
N LYS A 274 26.05 14.94 -5.68
CA LYS A 274 25.82 14.88 -4.24
C LYS A 274 24.91 13.70 -3.85
N ASP A 275 23.85 13.46 -4.62
CA ASP A 275 22.94 12.34 -4.36
C ASP A 275 23.62 10.98 -4.60
N LEU A 276 24.47 10.90 -5.62
CA LEU A 276 25.30 9.72 -5.88
C LEU A 276 26.26 9.45 -4.70
N ASP A 277 27.00 10.46 -4.25
CA ASP A 277 27.93 10.33 -3.14
C ASP A 277 27.18 9.88 -1.86
N ASN A 278 26.00 10.44 -1.57
CA ASN A 278 25.13 10.02 -0.47
C ASN A 278 24.65 8.56 -0.59
N ALA A 279 24.36 8.10 -1.82
CA ALA A 279 23.91 6.73 -2.08
C ALA A 279 25.06 5.73 -1.89
N GLU A 280 26.27 6.09 -2.31
CA GLU A 280 27.49 5.31 -2.08
C GLU A 280 27.78 5.15 -0.58
N GLU A 281 27.71 6.23 0.20
CA GLU A 281 27.88 6.17 1.67
C GLU A 281 26.85 5.24 2.35
N LYS A 282 25.58 5.31 1.91
CA LYS A 282 24.52 4.41 2.42
C LYS A 282 24.77 2.96 2.04
N ALA A 283 25.22 2.70 0.81
CA ALA A 283 25.54 1.36 0.36
C ALA A 283 26.67 0.76 1.20
N ASP A 284 27.72 1.53 1.49
CA ASP A 284 28.83 1.10 2.34
C ASP A 284 28.39 0.82 3.78
N ALA A 285 27.51 1.66 4.35
CA ALA A 285 26.96 1.45 5.68
C ALA A 285 26.14 0.14 5.76
N LEU A 286 25.22 -0.07 4.80
CA LEU A 286 24.41 -1.29 4.72
C LEU A 286 25.28 -2.53 4.51
N ASN A 287 26.35 -2.44 3.73
CA ASN A 287 27.25 -3.56 3.49
C ASN A 287 28.02 -3.95 4.77
N LYS A 288 28.43 -2.97 5.58
CA LYS A 288 29.03 -3.22 6.91
C LYS A 288 28.02 -3.89 7.86
N GLU A 289 26.79 -3.39 7.92
CA GLU A 289 25.73 -3.98 8.74
C GLU A 289 25.39 -5.42 8.31
N LEU A 290 25.35 -5.68 7.00
CA LEU A 290 25.14 -7.00 6.45
C LEU A 290 26.25 -7.95 6.87
N LEU A 291 27.51 -7.52 6.83
CA LEU A 291 28.65 -8.33 7.26
C LEU A 291 28.57 -8.68 8.74
N ILE A 292 28.26 -7.70 9.60
CA ILE A 292 28.07 -7.92 11.04
C ILE A 292 26.92 -8.90 11.30
N THR A 293 25.81 -8.75 10.58
CA THR A 293 24.63 -9.62 10.75
C THR A 293 24.90 -11.04 10.29
N LYS A 294 25.64 -11.21 9.18
CA LYS A 294 26.09 -12.53 8.72
C LYS A 294 26.99 -13.21 9.75
N GLN A 295 27.93 -12.48 10.36
CA GLN A 295 28.77 -13.06 11.42
C GLN A 295 27.94 -13.52 12.62
N LYS A 296 27.01 -12.68 13.09
CA LYS A 296 26.10 -13.03 14.19
C LYS A 296 25.24 -14.26 13.88
N LEU A 297 24.81 -14.39 12.62
CA LEU A 297 24.04 -15.56 12.19
C LEU A 297 24.89 -16.83 12.29
N ILE A 298 26.12 -16.80 11.79
CA ILE A 298 27.06 -17.93 11.90
C ILE A 298 27.28 -18.31 13.37
N ASP A 299 27.59 -17.34 14.22
CA ASP A 299 27.82 -17.57 15.64
C ASP A 299 26.59 -18.21 16.33
N SER A 300 25.38 -17.76 15.95
CA SER A 300 24.13 -18.31 16.47
C SER A 300 23.81 -19.71 15.92
N GLU A 301 24.18 -20.01 14.68
CA GLU A 301 24.02 -21.35 14.08
C GLU A 301 24.98 -22.36 14.75
N ASP A 302 26.22 -21.95 15.03
CA ASP A 302 27.19 -22.77 15.75
C ASP A 302 26.75 -23.04 17.19
N GLU A 303 26.20 -22.04 17.89
CA GLU A 303 25.66 -22.22 19.23
C GLU A 303 24.45 -23.15 19.23
N LYS A 304 23.55 -23.00 18.25
CA LYS A 304 22.41 -23.91 18.08
C LYS A 304 22.87 -25.36 17.88
N ARG A 305 23.88 -25.58 17.03
CA ARG A 305 24.47 -26.91 16.83
C ARG A 305 25.09 -27.44 18.13
N ARG A 306 25.77 -26.56 18.88
CA ARG A 306 26.16 -26.67 20.30
C ARG A 306 25.11 -27.40 21.14
N LEU A 307 23.98 -26.72 21.28
CA LEU A 307 22.87 -27.12 22.12
C LEU A 307 22.14 -28.36 21.60
N GLU A 308 22.06 -28.55 20.27
CA GLU A 308 21.48 -29.75 19.67
C GLU A 308 22.29 -31.01 20.01
N ASP A 309 23.62 -30.93 19.97
CA ASP A 309 24.51 -32.03 20.35
C ASP A 309 24.40 -32.34 21.85
N GLU A 310 24.38 -31.32 22.72
CA GLU A 310 24.16 -31.49 24.17
C GLU A 310 22.80 -32.12 24.47
N ALA A 311 21.74 -31.67 23.80
CA ALA A 311 20.41 -32.24 23.95
C ALA A 311 20.35 -33.70 23.48
N ALA A 312 21.08 -34.06 22.42
CA ALA A 312 21.18 -35.44 21.95
C ALA A 312 21.90 -36.33 22.98
N GLN A 313 22.99 -35.84 23.58
CA GLN A 313 23.72 -36.55 24.63
C GLN A 313 22.86 -36.75 25.88
N LEU A 314 22.13 -35.73 26.32
CA LEU A 314 21.21 -35.81 27.44
C LEU A 314 20.09 -36.82 27.19
N LYS A 315 19.48 -36.81 25.99
CA LYS A 315 18.48 -37.80 25.59
C LYS A 315 19.04 -39.23 25.66
N GLU A 316 20.25 -39.44 25.18
CA GLU A 316 20.91 -40.75 25.23
C GLU A 316 21.20 -41.20 26.66
N MET A 317 21.66 -40.29 27.52
CA MET A 317 21.87 -40.56 28.94
C MET A 317 20.56 -40.95 29.63
N CYS A 318 19.49 -40.17 29.45
CA CYS A 318 18.17 -40.48 30.00
C CYS A 318 17.66 -41.84 29.50
N ARG A 319 17.86 -42.17 28.22
CA ARG A 319 17.50 -43.48 27.66
C ARG A 319 18.22 -44.62 28.37
N ARG A 320 19.54 -44.51 28.58
CA ARG A 320 20.33 -45.53 29.28
C ARG A 320 19.89 -45.72 30.73
N GLU A 321 19.60 -44.64 31.45
CA GLU A 321 19.13 -44.74 32.83
C GLU A 321 17.72 -45.34 32.91
N LEU A 322 16.84 -45.03 31.94
CA LEU A 322 15.53 -45.70 31.81
C LEU A 322 15.70 -47.21 31.55
N ASP A 323 16.54 -47.61 30.60
CA ASP A 323 16.79 -49.03 30.29
C ASP A 323 17.34 -49.80 31.50
N LYS A 324 18.24 -49.17 32.27
CA LYS A 324 18.76 -49.74 33.53
C LYS A 324 17.64 -49.94 34.55
N SER A 325 16.83 -48.91 34.78
CA SER A 325 15.70 -48.96 35.71
C SER A 325 14.69 -50.03 35.29
N GLU A 326 14.35 -50.14 34.01
CA GLU A 326 13.50 -51.21 33.50
C GLU A 326 14.10 -52.62 33.74
N SER A 327 15.40 -52.77 33.56
CA SER A 327 16.11 -54.02 33.83
C SER A 327 16.08 -54.39 35.31
N GLU A 328 16.27 -53.40 36.20
CA GLU A 328 16.14 -53.58 37.65
C GLU A 328 14.71 -53.94 38.06
N ILE A 329 13.70 -53.28 37.50
CA ILE A 329 12.28 -53.60 37.71
C ILE A 329 12.01 -55.05 37.29
N LYS A 330 12.53 -55.50 36.13
CA LYS A 330 12.39 -56.90 35.68
C LYS A 330 13.05 -57.88 36.64
N LYS A 331 14.27 -57.59 37.11
CA LYS A 331 14.97 -58.44 38.10
C LYS A 331 14.20 -58.52 39.41
N ASN A 332 13.79 -57.36 39.96
CA ASN A 332 12.99 -57.29 41.18
C ASN A 332 11.68 -58.04 41.00
N GLY A 333 11.02 -57.92 39.84
CA GLY A 333 9.83 -58.69 39.49
C GLY A 333 10.07 -60.20 39.51
N SER A 334 11.20 -60.67 38.95
CA SER A 334 11.59 -62.09 38.99
C SER A 334 11.82 -62.57 40.41
N ILE A 335 12.58 -61.83 41.22
CA ILE A 335 12.85 -62.14 42.63
C ILE A 335 11.54 -62.21 43.42
N ILE A 336 10.64 -61.25 43.24
CA ILE A 336 9.31 -61.27 43.87
C ILE A 336 8.51 -62.50 43.43
N GLY A 337 8.60 -62.89 42.15
CA GLY A 337 7.99 -64.11 41.62
C GLY A 337 8.53 -65.37 42.30
N GLU A 338 9.84 -65.52 42.38
CA GLU A 338 10.52 -66.63 43.06
C GLU A 338 10.18 -66.67 44.55
N TYR A 339 10.19 -65.52 45.22
CA TYR A 339 9.82 -65.39 46.63
C TYR A 339 8.38 -65.86 46.86
N LYS A 340 7.41 -65.42 46.03
CA LYS A 340 6.03 -65.90 46.07
C LYS A 340 5.93 -67.41 45.87
N GLN A 341 6.73 -67.98 44.96
CA GLN A 341 6.76 -69.41 44.72
C GLN A 341 7.31 -70.19 45.92
N ILE A 342 8.38 -69.72 46.55
CA ILE A 342 8.93 -70.31 47.77
C ILE A 342 7.90 -70.27 48.90
N CYS A 343 7.25 -69.12 49.12
CA CYS A 343 6.20 -68.99 50.13
C CYS A 343 5.04 -69.97 49.88
N SER A 344 4.62 -70.13 48.62
CA SER A 344 3.59 -71.10 48.24
C SER A 344 4.03 -72.54 48.54
N GLN A 345 5.25 -72.93 48.15
CA GLN A 345 5.80 -74.26 48.42
C GLN A 345 5.97 -74.55 49.92
N LEU A 346 6.43 -73.57 50.70
CA LEU A 346 6.55 -73.69 52.16
C LEU A 346 5.18 -73.86 52.80
N SER A 347 4.17 -73.11 52.35
CA SER A 347 2.79 -73.24 52.81
C SER A 347 2.23 -74.63 52.50
N GLU A 348 2.45 -75.14 51.28
CA GLU A 348 2.02 -76.48 50.88
C GLU A 348 2.73 -77.59 51.68
N ARG A 349 4.04 -77.45 51.95
CA ARG A 349 4.77 -78.38 52.82
C ARG A 349 4.25 -78.35 54.26
N LEU A 350 4.00 -77.16 54.79
CA LEU A 350 3.46 -77.00 56.13
C LEU A 350 2.10 -77.69 56.25
N GLU A 351 1.21 -77.51 55.28
CA GLU A 351 -0.08 -78.20 55.23
C GLU A 351 0.07 -79.72 55.16
N LYS A 352 0.96 -80.23 54.30
CA LYS A 352 1.25 -81.68 54.21
C LYS A 352 1.79 -82.24 55.53
N GLN A 353 2.69 -81.53 56.18
CA GLN A 353 3.28 -81.96 57.45
C GLN A 353 2.28 -81.88 58.61
N GLN A 354 1.42 -80.85 58.64
CA GLN A 354 0.31 -80.77 59.58
C GLN A 354 -0.69 -81.92 59.37
N MET A 355 -1.04 -82.26 58.12
CA MET A 355 -1.89 -83.41 57.81
C MET A 355 -1.25 -84.74 58.23
N ALA A 356 0.04 -84.94 57.95
CA ALA A 356 0.77 -86.15 58.36
C ALA A 356 0.85 -86.28 59.88
N ASN A 357 1.22 -85.21 60.59
CA ASN A 357 1.25 -85.18 62.06
C ASN A 357 -0.15 -85.43 62.65
N ARG A 358 -1.20 -84.88 62.05
CA ARG A 358 -2.58 -85.13 62.47
C ARG A 358 -2.97 -86.60 62.26
N GLY A 359 -2.53 -87.22 61.16
CA GLY A 359 -2.71 -88.65 60.92
C GLY A 359 -1.93 -89.55 61.88
N GLU A 360 -0.68 -89.22 62.21
CA GLU A 360 0.12 -89.92 63.23
C GLU A 360 -0.49 -89.77 64.63
N LEU A 361 -0.92 -88.56 65.00
CA LEU A 361 -1.65 -88.31 66.25
C LEU A 361 -2.94 -89.14 66.32
N GLU A 362 -3.65 -89.32 65.22
CA GLU A 362 -4.85 -90.15 65.18
C GLU A 362 -4.53 -91.64 65.33
N LYS A 363 -3.44 -92.14 64.73
CA LYS A 363 -2.96 -93.52 64.99
C LYS A 363 -2.57 -93.72 66.45
N ILE A 364 -1.91 -92.74 67.07
CA ILE A 364 -1.58 -92.77 68.50
C ILE A 364 -2.86 -92.74 69.33
N ARG A 365 -3.82 -91.87 69.00
CA ARG A 365 -5.14 -91.81 69.64
C ARG A 365 -5.85 -93.17 69.58
N MET A 366 -5.91 -93.81 68.43
CA MET A 366 -6.51 -95.15 68.27
C MET A 366 -5.79 -96.23 69.08
N LYS A 367 -4.46 -96.20 69.14
CA LYS A 367 -3.68 -97.14 69.99
C LYS A 367 -3.89 -96.89 71.49
N VAL A 368 -4.06 -95.63 71.90
CA VAL A 368 -4.33 -95.26 73.30
C VAL A 368 -5.77 -95.63 73.69
N GLU A 369 -6.76 -95.45 72.81
CA GLU A 369 -8.14 -95.90 73.02
C GLU A 369 -8.26 -97.43 73.11
N GLY A 370 -7.46 -98.18 72.35
CA GLY A 370 -7.45 -99.65 72.33
C GLY A 370 -6.74 -100.32 73.52
N CYS A 371 -6.20 -99.58 74.48
CA CYS A 371 -5.50 -100.13 75.64
C CYS A 371 -6.32 -99.98 76.94
N GLU A 372 -6.70 -101.11 77.55
CA GLU A 372 -7.56 -101.16 78.75
C GLU A 372 -6.96 -100.47 80.00
N LYS A 373 -5.64 -100.18 80.02
CA LYS A 373 -4.97 -99.45 81.12
C LYS A 373 -4.66 -97.97 80.79
N CYS A 374 -4.64 -97.58 79.51
CA CYS A 374 -4.22 -96.23 79.09
C CYS A 374 -5.39 -95.31 78.71
N SER A 375 -6.57 -95.84 78.35
CA SER A 375 -7.74 -95.05 77.95
C SER A 375 -8.32 -94.18 79.08
N VAL A 376 -8.11 -94.58 80.35
CA VAL A 376 -8.62 -93.87 81.55
C VAL A 376 -7.79 -92.62 81.90
N LEU A 377 -6.61 -92.45 81.27
CA LEU A 377 -5.67 -91.37 81.58
C LEU A 377 -5.81 -90.13 80.68
N PHE A 378 -6.59 -90.20 79.58
CA PHE A 378 -6.75 -89.13 78.59
C PHE A 378 -8.23 -88.69 78.44
N SER A 379 -8.49 -87.38 78.22
CA SER A 379 -9.84 -86.89 77.85
C SER A 379 -10.18 -87.19 76.38
N LYS A 380 -11.44 -87.06 75.96
CA LYS A 380 -11.87 -87.20 74.54
C LYS A 380 -11.12 -86.24 73.59
N GLU A 381 -10.46 -85.20 74.10
CA GLU A 381 -9.58 -84.30 73.33
C GLU A 381 -8.07 -84.65 73.39
N GLY A 382 -7.67 -85.73 74.07
CA GLY A 382 -6.30 -86.24 74.04
C GLY A 382 -5.30 -85.56 75.00
N ARG A 383 -5.71 -85.08 76.18
CA ARG A 383 -4.79 -84.58 77.24
C ARG A 383 -4.83 -85.43 78.53
N LEU A 384 -3.67 -85.60 79.18
CA LEU A 384 -3.41 -86.43 80.38
C LEU A 384 -3.85 -85.76 81.71
N LYS A 385 -4.48 -86.51 82.63
CA LYS A 385 -4.82 -86.04 84.01
C LYS A 385 -3.70 -86.31 85.05
N ALA A 386 -2.80 -85.33 85.17
CA ALA A 386 -1.99 -84.82 86.31
C ALA A 386 -1.17 -85.74 87.26
N LEU A 387 0.13 -85.40 87.42
CA LEU A 387 0.84 -85.26 88.71
C LEU A 387 2.11 -84.38 88.58
N ARG A 388 2.13 -83.31 89.41
CA ARG A 388 3.21 -82.47 89.99
C ARG A 388 4.36 -81.88 89.15
N ALA A 389 4.45 -80.55 89.27
CA ALA A 389 5.60 -79.66 89.01
C ALA A 389 6.87 -80.11 89.77
N PRO A 390 8.09 -79.82 89.26
CA PRO A 390 8.72 -78.51 89.48
C PRO A 390 9.54 -78.04 88.24
N LYS A 391 9.70 -76.75 87.98
CA LYS A 391 10.62 -75.85 88.69
C LYS A 391 10.31 -74.43 88.23
N GLU A 392 10.27 -73.53 89.19
CA GLU A 392 10.55 -72.11 89.00
C GLU A 392 11.82 -71.99 88.14
N LEU A 393 11.67 -71.37 86.97
CA LEU A 393 12.74 -70.64 86.29
C LEU A 393 12.53 -69.18 86.70
N SER A 394 13.63 -68.55 87.09
CA SER A 394 13.74 -67.25 87.72
C SER A 394 12.88 -66.17 87.05
N GLU A 395 12.17 -65.38 87.86
CA GLU A 395 11.55 -64.11 87.42
C GLU A 395 12.56 -63.19 86.70
N ASP A 396 13.86 -63.40 86.91
CA ASP A 396 14.95 -62.64 86.28
C ASP A 396 15.17 -62.92 84.77
N GLU A 397 14.84 -64.11 84.22
CA GLU A 397 15.07 -64.41 82.77
C GLU A 397 13.89 -63.97 81.88
N ILE A 398 12.67 -63.93 82.42
CA ILE A 398 11.47 -63.45 81.70
C ILE A 398 11.42 -61.91 81.71
N ASP A 399 11.96 -61.26 82.75
CA ASP A 399 12.10 -59.81 82.77
C ASP A 399 13.22 -59.34 81.83
N GLU A 400 14.36 -60.05 81.74
CA GLU A 400 15.43 -59.72 80.77
C GLU A 400 14.98 -59.85 79.30
N GLU A 401 14.24 -60.91 78.92
CA GLU A 401 13.78 -61.09 77.53
C GLU A 401 12.65 -60.10 77.16
N LYS A 402 11.80 -59.75 78.14
CA LYS A 402 10.76 -58.71 78.00
C LYS A 402 11.35 -57.30 77.96
N GLU A 403 12.40 -57.05 78.73
CA GLU A 403 13.15 -55.80 78.73
C GLU A 403 13.96 -55.67 77.42
N ALA A 404 14.55 -56.75 76.91
CA ALA A 404 15.20 -56.78 75.59
C ALA A 404 14.21 -56.52 74.43
N LEU A 405 13.01 -57.12 74.48
CA LEU A 405 11.95 -56.83 73.50
C LEU A 405 11.42 -55.40 73.63
N GLN A 406 11.32 -54.83 74.84
CA GLN A 406 10.96 -53.43 75.03
C GLN A 406 12.03 -52.46 74.54
N VAL A 407 13.31 -52.80 74.68
CA VAL A 407 14.43 -52.04 74.12
C VAL A 407 14.40 -52.08 72.59
N GLN A 408 14.21 -53.26 71.98
CA GLN A 408 14.05 -53.39 70.52
C GLN A 408 12.82 -52.65 69.99
N LEU A 409 11.71 -52.66 70.73
CA LEU A 409 10.51 -51.91 70.35
C LEU A 409 10.77 -50.41 70.38
N ARG A 410 11.46 -49.90 71.42
CA ARG A 410 11.87 -48.49 71.50
C ARG A 410 12.87 -48.10 70.41
N GLU A 411 13.78 -49.00 70.04
CA GLU A 411 14.75 -48.76 68.97
C GLU A 411 14.06 -48.68 67.60
N MET A 412 13.14 -49.60 67.31
CA MET A 412 12.31 -49.52 66.11
C MET A 412 11.38 -48.29 66.10
N GLU A 413 10.82 -47.90 67.25
CA GLU A 413 10.04 -46.67 67.38
C GLU A 413 10.90 -45.42 67.10
N LEU A 414 12.15 -45.41 67.55
CA LEU A 414 13.12 -44.34 67.30
C LEU A 414 13.50 -44.28 65.82
N GLU A 415 13.79 -45.43 65.19
CA GLU A 415 14.10 -45.52 63.76
C GLU A 415 12.90 -45.08 62.90
N LEU A 416 11.68 -45.47 63.29
CA LEU A 416 10.46 -45.04 62.62
C LEU A 416 10.26 -43.52 62.76
N ALA A 417 10.54 -42.96 63.94
CA ALA A 417 10.47 -41.52 64.17
C ALA A 417 11.52 -40.76 63.34
N GLN A 418 12.75 -41.27 63.25
CA GLN A 418 13.81 -40.69 62.41
C GLN A 418 13.46 -40.76 60.91
N THR A 419 12.91 -41.88 60.45
CA THR A 419 12.50 -42.05 59.05
C THR A 419 11.34 -41.12 58.71
N LYS A 420 10.37 -40.95 59.61
CA LYS A 420 9.27 -39.98 59.46
C LYS A 420 9.78 -38.54 59.43
N LEU A 421 10.76 -38.21 60.26
CA LEU A 421 11.38 -36.88 60.24
C LEU A 421 12.07 -36.62 58.89
N GLN A 422 12.85 -37.58 58.39
CA GLN A 422 13.49 -37.48 57.07
C GLN A 422 12.48 -37.34 55.93
N LEU A 423 11.34 -38.05 56.01
CA LEU A 423 10.26 -37.92 55.04
C LEU A 423 9.67 -36.50 55.04
N VAL A 424 9.36 -35.95 56.21
CA VAL A 424 8.83 -34.58 56.34
C VAL A 424 9.85 -33.54 55.86
N GLU A 425 11.13 -33.72 56.17
CA GLU A 425 12.20 -32.84 55.67
C GLU A 425 12.33 -32.90 54.14
N ALA A 426 12.16 -34.08 53.54
CA ALA A 426 12.15 -34.25 52.09
C ALA A 426 10.90 -33.60 51.45
N GLU A 427 9.72 -33.78 52.04
CA GLU A 427 8.47 -33.15 51.59
C GLU A 427 8.56 -31.62 51.65
N CYS A 428 9.09 -31.06 52.75
CA CYS A 428 9.35 -29.62 52.85
C CYS A 428 10.32 -29.13 51.77
N LYS A 429 11.40 -29.87 51.48
CA LYS A 429 12.34 -29.53 50.40
C LYS A 429 11.68 -29.56 49.02
N ILE A 430 10.84 -30.56 48.74
CA ILE A 430 10.09 -30.65 47.49
C ILE A 430 9.16 -29.44 47.36
N GLN A 431 8.48 -29.07 48.45
CA GLN A 431 7.58 -27.93 48.47
C GLN A 431 8.30 -26.58 48.24
N ASP A 432 9.49 -26.40 48.81
CA ASP A 432 10.35 -25.23 48.54
C ASP A 432 10.82 -25.18 47.08
N LEU A 433 11.23 -26.33 46.52
CA LEU A 433 11.64 -26.43 45.12
C LEU A 433 10.48 -26.13 44.16
N ASP A 434 9.27 -26.62 44.46
CA ASP A 434 8.06 -26.29 43.70
C ASP A 434 7.73 -24.80 43.77
N HIS A 435 7.92 -24.15 44.93
CA HIS A 435 7.75 -22.71 45.06
C HIS A 435 8.76 -21.93 44.20
N HIS A 436 10.04 -22.32 44.25
CA HIS A 436 11.08 -21.72 43.40
C HIS A 436 10.80 -21.93 41.90
N LEU A 437 10.34 -23.11 41.50
CA LEU A 437 9.96 -23.39 40.12
C LEU A 437 8.78 -22.51 39.67
N ALA A 438 7.77 -22.34 40.52
CA ALA A 438 6.63 -21.48 40.23
C ALA A 438 7.03 -20.00 40.08
N LEU A 439 7.95 -19.51 40.92
CA LEU A 439 8.49 -18.16 40.80
C LEU A 439 9.27 -17.97 39.49
N ALA A 440 10.17 -18.90 39.15
CA ALA A 440 10.93 -18.86 37.91
C ALA A 440 10.02 -18.91 36.67
N LEU A 441 8.98 -19.73 36.68
CA LEU A 441 7.98 -19.79 35.61
C LEU A 441 7.23 -18.46 35.44
N ASN A 442 6.87 -17.80 36.54
CA ASN A 442 6.24 -16.49 36.51
C ASN A 442 7.17 -15.40 35.94
N GLU A 443 8.45 -15.42 36.30
CA GLU A 443 9.45 -14.50 35.75
C GLU A 443 9.64 -14.70 34.24
N VAL A 444 9.74 -15.95 33.79
CA VAL A 444 9.84 -16.26 32.35
C VAL A 444 8.59 -15.81 31.59
N GLN A 445 7.39 -16.01 32.15
CA GLN A 445 6.15 -15.52 31.54
C GLN A 445 6.07 -13.98 31.51
N ALA A 446 6.51 -13.30 32.57
CA ALA A 446 6.57 -11.85 32.63
C ALA A 446 7.58 -11.27 31.61
N ALA A 447 8.76 -11.88 31.50
CA ALA A 447 9.77 -11.54 30.50
C ALA A 447 9.25 -11.74 29.08
N LYS A 448 8.54 -12.86 28.82
CA LYS A 448 7.92 -13.14 27.51
C LYS A 448 6.84 -12.11 27.15
N LYS A 449 5.96 -11.75 28.08
CA LYS A 449 4.95 -10.70 27.85
C LYS A 449 5.59 -9.34 27.59
N THR A 450 6.65 -9.01 28.33
CA THR A 450 7.38 -7.74 28.17
C THR A 450 8.11 -7.66 26.84
N TRP A 451 8.78 -8.75 26.44
CA TRP A 451 9.43 -8.87 25.13
C TRP A 451 8.41 -8.79 23.99
N PHE A 452 7.30 -9.52 24.08
CA PHE A 452 6.25 -9.50 23.07
C PHE A 452 5.61 -8.11 22.92
N ASN A 453 5.34 -7.43 24.04
CA ASN A 453 4.84 -6.06 24.03
C ASN A 453 5.85 -5.08 23.43
N ARG A 454 7.14 -5.18 23.78
CA ARG A 454 8.20 -4.34 23.21
C ARG A 454 8.34 -4.53 21.69
N THR A 455 8.36 -5.77 21.23
CA THR A 455 8.46 -6.11 19.80
C THR A 455 7.23 -5.63 19.03
N LEU A 456 6.02 -5.81 19.57
CA LEU A 456 4.79 -5.27 18.95
C LEU A 456 4.74 -3.75 18.93
N SER A 457 5.18 -3.07 20.00
CA SER A 457 5.27 -1.61 20.00
C SER A 457 6.32 -1.08 19.02
N SER A 458 7.46 -1.77 18.87
CA SER A 458 8.48 -1.44 17.86
C SER A 458 7.99 -1.64 16.42
N ILE A 459 7.19 -2.68 16.15
CA ILE A 459 6.59 -2.89 14.83
C ILE A 459 5.51 -1.83 14.54
N LYS A 460 4.73 -1.42 15.55
CA LYS A 460 3.74 -0.33 15.41
C LYS A 460 4.38 1.04 15.19
N THR A 461 5.53 1.35 15.81
CA THR A 461 6.24 2.61 15.52
C THR A 461 6.87 2.61 14.14
N VAL A 462 7.31 1.47 13.60
CA VAL A 462 7.83 1.36 12.23
C VAL A 462 6.72 1.47 11.16
N THR A 463 5.48 1.06 11.49
CA THR A 463 4.33 1.13 10.56
C THR A 463 3.45 2.38 10.75
N GLY A 464 3.62 3.13 11.84
CA GLY A 464 2.86 4.35 12.15
C GLY A 464 3.56 5.68 11.84
N ALA A 465 4.79 5.67 11.33
CA ALA A 465 5.57 6.88 11.04
C ALA A 465 5.41 7.43 9.59
N GLN A 466 4.44 6.94 8.82
CA GLN A 466 4.02 7.56 7.56
C GLN A 466 2.52 7.87 7.61
N GLY A 467 2.18 9.02 8.21
CA GLY A 467 0.83 9.56 8.11
C GLY A 467 0.41 10.41 9.30
N LYS A 468 0.93 11.64 9.38
CA LYS A 468 0.22 12.88 9.80
C LYS A 468 1.20 14.00 10.13
N GLU A 469 1.27 14.98 9.22
CA GLU A 469 1.60 16.41 9.36
C GLU A 469 1.96 16.84 7.93
N THR A 470 1.10 17.56 7.20
CA THR A 470 0.77 18.96 7.44
C THR A 470 -0.66 19.31 7.03
N THR A 471 -1.36 20.01 7.93
CA THR A 471 -2.29 21.08 7.58
C THR A 471 -1.58 22.39 7.87
#